data_AF-A0A382HA57-F1
#
_entry.id   AF-A0A382HA57-F1
#
_cell.length_a   1.000
_cell.length_b   1.000
_cell.length_c   1.000
_cell.angle_alpha   90.00
_cell.angle_beta   90.00
_cell.angle_gamma   90.00
#
_symmetry.space_group_name_H-M   'P 1'
#
loop_
_entity.id
_entity.type
_entity.pdbx_description
1 polymer ?
#
loop_
_entity_poly.entity_id
_entity_poly.type
_entity_poly.pdbx_seq_one_letter_code
_entity_poly.pdbx_strand_id
1 'polypeptide(L)'
;VDEVLDRYPPPASAAFPVRSGNLVEPLVDGAVAFERIASAVESATTSVWVCVAFLEVEARYPGGRGTFLELMDSATKRGIDVRVLAWHPEGHGAGADDVFPGDRTSAELLADRGTMWSVRWDAVGRNCQHQKVWLVDAGTPDAVAFVGGINITRGSMASRDHVQPDSLLGFAPGERYSNIHDVHCLVRGPCVADVHDNFVMRWNGASELDQTHGSWPDGATDDLASRVVDELPAEDGSTIAQVQRSVL
;
A
#
# COMPACT_ATOMS: atom_id res chain seq x y z
N VAL A 1 30.83 -19.45 3.92
CA VAL A 1 31.43 -18.11 3.74
C VAL A 1 30.45 -17.17 4.40
N ASP A 2 30.54 -17.05 5.72
CA ASP A 2 29.77 -16.07 6.49
C ASP A 2 30.47 -14.73 6.30
N GLU A 3 30.22 -14.09 5.16
CA GLU A 3 30.47 -12.66 5.08
C GLU A 3 29.54 -12.02 6.11
N VAL A 4 30.16 -11.46 7.15
CA VAL A 4 29.51 -10.62 8.14
C VAL A 4 28.93 -9.45 7.35
N LEU A 5 27.66 -9.57 6.96
CA LEU A 5 26.87 -8.42 6.56
C LEU A 5 27.04 -7.39 7.68
N ASP A 6 27.55 -6.21 7.34
CA ASP A 6 27.67 -5.11 8.29
C ASP A 6 26.29 -4.90 8.92
N ARG A 7 26.16 -5.29 10.19
CA ARG A 7 24.95 -5.04 10.96
C ARG A 7 24.98 -3.58 11.35
N TYR A 8 24.38 -2.75 10.52
CA TYR A 8 24.11 -1.37 10.88
C TYR A 8 23.23 -1.36 12.13
N PRO A 9 23.64 -0.66 13.22
CA PRO A 9 22.80 -0.56 14.39
C PRO A 9 21.51 0.17 14.02
N PRO A 10 20.39 -0.13 14.69
CA PRO A 10 19.18 0.68 14.60
C PRO A 10 19.50 2.17 14.84
N PRO A 11 18.76 3.10 14.22
CA PRO A 11 18.93 4.53 14.49
C PRO A 11 18.72 4.84 15.97
N ALA A 12 19.38 5.89 16.46
CA ALA A 12 19.27 6.35 17.83
C ALA A 12 17.83 6.80 18.21
N SER A 13 17.03 7.20 17.22
CA SER A 13 15.63 7.57 17.38
C SER A 13 14.81 7.10 16.17
N ALA A 14 13.65 6.51 16.43
CA ALA A 14 12.67 6.15 15.41
C ALA A 14 11.25 6.26 15.99
N ALA A 15 10.25 6.38 15.12
CA ALA A 15 8.84 6.42 15.51
C ALA A 15 8.39 5.10 16.17
N PHE A 16 8.98 3.98 15.76
CA PHE A 16 8.63 2.64 16.25
C PHE A 16 9.86 1.90 16.81
N PRO A 17 9.67 1.05 17.84
CA PRO A 17 10.77 0.30 18.45
C PRO A 17 11.27 -0.82 17.53
N VAL A 18 12.46 -1.35 17.85
CA VAL A 18 12.93 -2.60 17.27
C VAL A 18 12.13 -3.75 17.85
N ARG A 19 11.73 -4.71 17.02
CA ARG A 19 10.94 -5.88 17.42
C ARG A 19 11.62 -7.18 17.01
N SER A 20 11.63 -8.16 17.90
CA SER A 20 11.98 -9.55 17.61
C SER A 20 10.73 -10.33 17.19
N GLY A 21 10.90 -11.57 16.75
CA GLY A 21 9.78 -12.49 16.53
C GLY A 21 9.04 -12.31 15.19
N ASN A 22 9.64 -11.60 14.23
CA ASN A 22 8.98 -11.30 12.95
C ASN A 22 9.32 -12.33 11.87
N LEU A 23 8.38 -12.53 10.94
CA LEU A 23 8.68 -13.04 9.61
C LEU A 23 8.77 -11.84 8.66
N VAL A 24 9.88 -11.72 7.94
CA VAL A 24 10.07 -10.71 6.90
C VAL A 24 10.57 -11.43 5.65
N GLU A 25 9.75 -11.46 4.61
CA GLU A 25 10.04 -12.15 3.35
C GLU A 25 10.14 -11.11 2.22
N PRO A 26 11.33 -10.89 1.60
CA PRO A 26 11.45 -10.01 0.45
C PRO A 26 10.78 -10.62 -0.78
N LEU A 27 9.95 -9.82 -1.43
CA LEU A 27 9.23 -10.11 -2.65
C LEU A 27 9.85 -9.26 -3.76
N VAL A 28 10.78 -9.87 -4.47
CA VAL A 28 11.53 -9.24 -5.56
C VAL A 28 10.68 -9.25 -6.83
N ASP A 29 10.57 -8.06 -7.42
CA ASP A 29 9.77 -7.74 -8.60
C ASP A 29 8.26 -7.74 -8.39
N GLY A 30 7.60 -6.92 -9.20
CA GLY A 30 6.17 -6.66 -9.13
C GLY A 30 5.29 -7.88 -9.29
N ALA A 31 5.60 -8.76 -10.24
CA ALA A 31 4.78 -9.93 -10.48
C ALA A 31 4.71 -10.83 -9.24
N VAL A 32 5.83 -10.98 -8.51
CA VAL A 32 5.87 -11.78 -7.28
C VAL A 32 5.13 -11.06 -6.16
N ALA A 33 5.41 -9.77 -5.97
CA ALA A 33 4.80 -8.99 -4.91
C ALA A 33 3.28 -8.89 -5.07
N PHE A 34 2.80 -8.53 -6.26
CA PHE A 34 1.38 -8.35 -6.53
C PHE A 34 0.60 -9.66 -6.64
N GLU A 35 1.24 -10.78 -7.00
CA GLU A 35 0.65 -12.12 -6.84
C GLU A 35 0.33 -12.41 -5.37
N ARG A 36 1.29 -12.14 -4.47
CA ARG A 36 1.14 -12.39 -3.01
C ARG A 36 0.16 -11.43 -2.36
N ILE A 37 0.23 -10.14 -2.72
CA ILE A 37 -0.70 -9.11 -2.24
C ILE A 37 -2.12 -9.44 -2.68
N ALA A 38 -2.35 -9.71 -3.96
CA ALA A 38 -3.69 -9.99 -4.45
C ALA A 38 -4.27 -11.28 -3.83
N SER A 39 -3.44 -12.31 -3.67
CA SER A 39 -3.87 -13.55 -2.98
C SER A 39 -4.25 -13.29 -1.51
N ALA A 40 -3.53 -12.40 -0.82
CA ALA A 40 -3.88 -12.00 0.54
C ALA A 40 -5.20 -11.22 0.57
N VAL A 41 -5.41 -10.27 -0.34
CA VAL A 41 -6.68 -9.54 -0.47
C VAL A 41 -7.83 -10.49 -0.76
N GLU A 42 -7.67 -11.42 -1.70
CA GLU A 42 -8.67 -12.44 -2.06
C GLU A 42 -9.04 -13.34 -0.88
N SER A 43 -8.09 -13.62 0.01
CA SER A 43 -8.26 -14.47 1.19
C SER A 43 -8.67 -13.70 2.45
N ALA A 44 -8.65 -12.35 2.41
CA ALA A 44 -8.96 -11.50 3.56
C ALA A 44 -10.33 -11.84 4.15
N THR A 45 -10.43 -11.76 5.47
CA THR A 45 -11.62 -12.12 6.25
C THR A 45 -12.24 -10.95 7.00
N THR A 46 -11.48 -9.89 7.29
CA THR A 46 -11.97 -8.73 8.05
C THR A 46 -11.68 -7.40 7.38
N SER A 47 -10.45 -7.15 6.91
CA SER A 47 -10.08 -5.83 6.39
C SER A 47 -8.95 -5.84 5.37
N VAL A 48 -8.93 -4.79 4.53
CA VAL A 48 -7.85 -4.48 3.58
C VAL A 48 -7.62 -2.98 3.61
N TRP A 49 -6.49 -2.56 4.18
CA TRP A 49 -6.12 -1.17 4.36
C TRP A 49 -4.85 -0.86 3.55
N VAL A 50 -4.90 0.18 2.70
CA VAL A 50 -3.86 0.43 1.69
C VAL A 50 -3.37 1.87 1.72
N CYS A 51 -2.06 2.09 1.76
CA CYS A 51 -1.46 3.39 1.42
C CYS A 51 -0.96 3.35 -0.02
N VAL A 52 -1.35 4.35 -0.83
CA VAL A 52 -1.01 4.42 -2.25
C VAL A 52 -0.40 5.77 -2.58
N ALA A 53 0.80 5.76 -3.15
CA ALA A 53 1.45 6.96 -3.68
C ALA A 53 1.11 7.19 -5.16
N PHE A 54 1.31 6.17 -5.99
CA PHE A 54 1.04 6.20 -7.43
C PHE A 54 0.18 4.99 -7.82
N LEU A 55 -0.83 5.26 -8.65
CA LEU A 55 -1.82 4.32 -9.12
C LEU A 55 -2.22 4.66 -10.56
N GLU A 56 -1.91 3.77 -11.48
CA GLU A 56 -2.60 3.71 -12.76
C GLU A 56 -3.82 2.79 -12.60
N VAL A 57 -5.03 3.35 -12.65
CA VAL A 57 -6.28 2.60 -12.39
C VAL A 57 -6.52 1.45 -13.36
N GLU A 58 -5.90 1.48 -14.54
CA GLU A 58 -5.95 0.44 -15.57
C GLU A 58 -4.86 -0.62 -15.43
N ALA A 59 -3.92 -0.47 -14.49
CA ALA A 59 -2.89 -1.47 -14.24
C ALA A 59 -3.52 -2.79 -13.80
N ARG A 60 -3.19 -3.87 -14.50
CA ARG A 60 -3.74 -5.20 -14.25
C ARG A 60 -2.78 -6.05 -13.44
N TYR A 61 -3.30 -6.67 -12.40
CA TYR A 61 -2.58 -7.61 -11.57
C TYR A 61 -2.22 -8.88 -12.38
N PRO A 62 -1.07 -9.51 -12.09
CA PRO A 62 -0.70 -10.80 -12.65
C PRO A 62 -1.78 -11.87 -12.42
N GLY A 63 -1.82 -12.86 -13.31
CA GLY A 63 -2.76 -13.97 -13.22
C GLY A 63 -4.21 -13.63 -13.59
N GLY A 64 -4.45 -12.46 -14.21
CA GLY A 64 -5.79 -12.07 -14.68
C GLY A 64 -6.73 -11.61 -13.56
N ARG A 65 -6.19 -11.12 -12.44
CA ARG A 65 -6.96 -10.67 -11.26
C ARG A 65 -7.61 -9.27 -11.41
N GLY A 66 -7.62 -8.73 -12.63
CA GLY A 66 -8.21 -7.42 -12.89
C GLY A 66 -7.35 -6.26 -12.39
N THR A 67 -7.98 -5.11 -12.17
CA THR A 67 -7.32 -3.87 -11.71
C THR A 67 -7.41 -3.70 -10.19
N PHE A 68 -6.69 -2.69 -9.67
CA PHE A 68 -6.76 -2.32 -8.24
C PHE A 68 -8.21 -2.07 -7.77
N LEU A 69 -8.97 -1.28 -8.53
CA LEU A 69 -10.35 -0.95 -8.16
C LEU A 69 -11.25 -2.20 -8.17
N GLU A 70 -11.09 -3.09 -9.17
CA GLU A 70 -11.84 -4.35 -9.25
C GLU A 70 -11.53 -5.29 -8.07
N LEU A 71 -10.27 -5.36 -7.65
CA LEU A 71 -9.84 -6.16 -6.51
C LEU A 71 -10.44 -5.64 -5.19
N MET A 72 -10.47 -4.31 -4.99
CA MET A 72 -11.11 -3.68 -3.83
C MET A 72 -12.62 -3.90 -3.83
N ASP A 73 -13.28 -3.73 -4.98
CA ASP A 73 -14.71 -4.00 -5.13
C ASP A 73 -15.05 -5.46 -4.79
N SER A 74 -14.20 -6.40 -5.19
CA SER A 74 -14.36 -7.83 -4.88
C SER A 74 -14.17 -8.12 -3.39
N ALA A 75 -13.29 -7.39 -2.69
CA ALA A 75 -13.15 -7.50 -1.25
C ALA A 75 -14.38 -6.96 -0.52
N THR A 76 -14.85 -5.76 -0.86
CA THR A 76 -16.02 -5.15 -0.21
C THR A 76 -17.30 -5.95 -0.44
N LYS A 77 -17.48 -6.55 -1.63
CA LYS A 77 -18.62 -7.46 -1.90
C LYS A 77 -18.66 -8.70 -0.99
N ARG A 78 -17.52 -9.10 -0.43
CA ARG A 78 -17.42 -10.19 0.56
C ARG A 78 -17.63 -9.72 2.00
N GLY A 79 -17.86 -8.41 2.22
CA GLY A 79 -18.04 -7.82 3.54
C GLY A 79 -16.75 -7.40 4.23
N ILE A 80 -15.64 -7.29 3.48
CA ILE A 80 -14.35 -6.84 3.99
C ILE A 80 -14.34 -5.32 4.14
N ASP A 81 -13.85 -4.81 5.27
CA ASP A 81 -13.63 -3.37 5.48
C ASP A 81 -12.42 -2.91 4.65
N VAL A 82 -12.69 -2.18 3.57
CA VAL A 82 -11.65 -1.71 2.65
C VAL A 82 -11.46 -0.21 2.81
N ARG A 83 -10.21 0.19 3.08
CA ARG A 83 -9.82 1.59 3.31
C ARG A 83 -8.56 1.92 2.52
N VAL A 84 -8.62 2.96 1.70
CA VAL A 84 -7.49 3.40 0.86
C VAL A 84 -7.09 4.82 1.25
N LEU A 85 -5.85 4.98 1.67
CA LEU A 85 -5.24 6.28 1.89
C LEU A 85 -4.36 6.62 0.68
N ALA A 86 -4.83 7.53 -0.17
CA ALA A 86 -4.16 7.91 -1.40
C ALA A 86 -3.45 9.27 -1.26
N TRP A 87 -2.31 9.42 -1.92
CA TRP A 87 -1.65 10.72 -2.04
C TRP A 87 -2.49 11.67 -2.92
N HIS A 88 -2.77 12.87 -2.42
CA HIS A 88 -3.24 13.98 -3.24
C HIS A 88 -2.06 14.86 -3.66
N PRO A 89 -1.70 14.90 -4.95
CA PRO A 89 -0.57 15.68 -5.42
C PRO A 89 -0.90 17.16 -5.54
N GLU A 90 -0.04 18.01 -4.97
CA GLU A 90 -0.09 19.46 -5.17
C GLU A 90 1.18 19.96 -5.88
N GLY A 91 1.09 21.13 -6.51
CA GLY A 91 2.25 21.77 -7.15
C GLY A 91 2.80 20.95 -8.32
N HIS A 92 4.07 20.53 -8.25
CA HIS A 92 4.74 19.84 -9.37
C HIS A 92 4.22 18.43 -9.66
N GLY A 93 3.58 17.79 -8.68
CA GLY A 93 2.92 16.49 -8.89
C GLY A 93 1.52 16.62 -9.48
N ALA A 94 0.93 17.83 -9.51
CA ALA A 94 -0.43 18.02 -9.98
C ALA A 94 -0.53 17.68 -11.48
N GLY A 95 -1.45 16.79 -11.82
CA GLY A 95 -1.68 16.34 -13.20
C GLY A 95 -0.73 15.24 -13.70
N ALA A 96 -0.02 14.54 -12.82
CA ALA A 96 0.67 13.31 -13.20
C ALA A 96 -0.36 12.22 -13.57
N ASP A 97 -0.10 11.45 -14.65
CA ASP A 97 -1.05 10.47 -15.19
C ASP A 97 -1.12 9.17 -14.37
N ASP A 98 -0.18 8.96 -13.46
CA ASP A 98 -0.02 7.78 -12.61
C ASP A 98 -0.42 8.03 -11.15
N VAL A 99 -1.29 9.02 -10.91
CA VAL A 99 -1.84 9.31 -9.57
C VAL A 99 -3.35 9.11 -9.54
N PHE A 100 -3.87 8.93 -8.32
CA PHE A 100 -5.31 8.88 -8.06
C PHE A 100 -5.67 10.01 -7.10
N PRO A 101 -5.81 11.25 -7.60
CA PRO A 101 -5.94 12.44 -6.76
C PRO A 101 -7.36 12.58 -6.18
N GLY A 102 -7.47 13.22 -5.02
CA GLY A 102 -8.77 13.60 -4.44
C GLY A 102 -9.35 14.78 -5.20
N ASP A 103 -10.04 14.51 -6.30
CA ASP A 103 -10.68 15.51 -7.14
C ASP A 103 -12.00 14.98 -7.72
N ARG A 104 -12.67 15.83 -8.51
CA ARG A 104 -13.94 15.47 -9.14
C ARG A 104 -13.83 14.26 -10.07
N THR A 105 -12.72 14.09 -10.78
CA THR A 105 -12.53 13.00 -11.74
C THR A 105 -12.49 11.66 -11.02
N SER A 106 -11.72 11.57 -9.94
CA SER A 106 -11.66 10.37 -9.11
C SER A 106 -12.99 10.10 -8.41
N ALA A 107 -13.68 11.14 -7.93
CA ALA A 107 -14.99 11.00 -7.31
C ALA A 107 -16.06 10.49 -8.32
N GLU A 108 -16.10 11.04 -9.53
CA GLU A 108 -16.97 10.57 -10.61
C GLU A 108 -16.67 9.11 -11.00
N LEU A 109 -15.39 8.74 -11.11
CA LEU A 109 -14.99 7.35 -11.35
C LEU A 109 -15.49 6.41 -10.25
N LEU A 110 -15.34 6.78 -8.98
CA LEU A 110 -15.81 5.97 -7.86
C LEU A 110 -17.34 5.86 -7.84
N ALA A 111 -18.04 6.95 -8.17
CA ALA A 111 -19.50 7.00 -8.28
C ALA A 111 -20.04 6.10 -9.41
N ASP A 112 -19.48 6.22 -10.61
CA ASP A 112 -19.89 5.44 -11.79
C ASP A 112 -19.71 3.94 -11.60
N ARG A 113 -18.70 3.56 -10.82
CA ARG A 113 -18.44 2.17 -10.43
C ARG A 113 -19.37 1.66 -9.31
N GLY A 114 -20.10 2.53 -8.64
CA GLY A 114 -20.87 2.19 -7.45
C GLY A 114 -19.96 1.74 -6.30
N THR A 115 -18.82 2.41 -6.13
CA THR A 115 -17.79 2.04 -5.17
C THR A 115 -18.31 2.09 -3.73
N MET A 116 -18.16 0.98 -3.00
CA MET A 116 -18.65 0.80 -1.62
C MET A 116 -17.56 0.86 -0.54
N TRP A 117 -16.29 1.02 -0.94
CA TRP A 117 -15.15 1.11 -0.02
C TRP A 117 -14.70 2.54 0.18
N SER A 118 -13.94 2.77 1.25
CA SER A 118 -13.62 4.12 1.71
C SER A 118 -12.27 4.60 1.20
N VAL A 119 -12.20 5.88 0.82
CA VAL A 119 -10.95 6.56 0.46
C VAL A 119 -10.79 7.81 1.31
N ARG A 120 -9.58 8.07 1.77
CA ARG A 120 -9.16 9.39 2.24
C ARG A 120 -7.96 9.82 1.43
N TRP A 121 -7.89 11.11 1.14
CA TRP A 121 -6.74 11.69 0.46
C TRP A 121 -5.88 12.48 1.43
N ASP A 122 -4.57 12.41 1.20
CA ASP A 122 -3.57 13.03 2.07
C ASP A 122 -2.55 13.77 1.21
N ALA A 123 -2.42 15.07 1.42
CA ALA A 123 -1.49 15.96 0.76
C ALA A 123 -0.34 16.35 1.70
N VAL A 124 0.75 16.86 1.12
CA VAL A 124 1.91 17.34 1.89
C VAL A 124 2.61 18.46 1.13
N GLY A 125 1.83 19.45 0.67
CA GLY A 125 2.35 20.55 -0.12
C GLY A 125 3.02 20.04 -1.40
N ARG A 126 4.21 20.57 -1.67
CA ARG A 126 5.03 20.19 -2.84
C ARG A 126 5.74 18.84 -2.69
N ASN A 127 5.58 18.15 -1.55
CA ASN A 127 6.19 16.85 -1.31
C ASN A 127 5.23 15.70 -1.71
N CYS A 128 5.61 14.46 -1.44
CA CYS A 128 4.84 13.28 -1.77
C CYS A 128 4.58 12.41 -0.54
N GLN A 129 3.33 11.97 -0.36
CA GLN A 129 3.01 10.88 0.54
C GLN A 129 3.45 9.55 -0.09
N HIS A 130 4.72 9.21 0.07
CA HIS A 130 5.37 8.20 -0.78
C HIS A 130 5.34 6.76 -0.24
N GLN A 131 4.52 6.47 0.78
CA GLN A 131 4.38 5.13 1.36
C GLN A 131 3.57 4.21 0.44
N LYS A 132 4.01 2.96 0.25
CA LYS A 132 3.21 1.88 -0.32
C LYS A 132 3.08 0.79 0.73
N VAL A 133 1.85 0.60 1.20
CA VAL A 133 1.54 -0.29 2.31
C VAL A 133 0.26 -1.03 1.99
N TRP A 134 0.23 -2.32 2.30
CA TRP A 134 -0.98 -3.11 2.38
C TRP A 134 -1.04 -3.74 3.76
N LEU A 135 -2.16 -3.63 4.45
CA LEU A 135 -2.42 -4.31 5.71
C LEU A 135 -3.72 -5.09 5.55
N VAL A 136 -3.63 -6.40 5.66
CA VAL A 136 -4.76 -7.32 5.50
C VAL A 136 -5.09 -7.94 6.86
N ASP A 137 -6.38 -8.05 7.15
CA ASP A 137 -6.95 -8.57 8.38
C ASP A 137 -6.41 -7.89 9.65
N ALA A 138 -6.33 -6.56 9.59
CA ALA A 138 -5.83 -5.68 10.63
C ALA A 138 -6.45 -6.00 12.01
N GLY A 139 -5.59 -6.12 13.03
CA GLY A 139 -6.02 -6.38 14.41
C GLY A 139 -6.39 -7.84 14.71
N THR A 140 -6.31 -8.75 13.72
CA THR A 140 -6.54 -10.18 13.92
C THR A 140 -5.22 -10.96 14.11
N PRO A 141 -5.25 -12.20 14.63
CA PRO A 141 -4.08 -13.07 14.68
C PRO A 141 -3.47 -13.40 13.30
N ASP A 142 -4.27 -13.34 12.24
CA ASP A 142 -3.86 -13.68 10.87
C ASP A 142 -3.38 -12.45 10.07
N ALA A 143 -3.28 -11.29 10.73
CA ALA A 143 -2.89 -10.03 10.10
C ALA A 143 -1.55 -10.13 9.37
N VAL A 144 -1.50 -9.61 8.14
CA VAL A 144 -0.29 -9.56 7.33
C VAL A 144 -0.12 -8.19 6.70
N ALA A 145 1.10 -7.68 6.72
CA ALA A 145 1.45 -6.43 6.06
C ALA A 145 2.36 -6.66 4.85
N PHE A 146 2.25 -5.79 3.86
CA PHE A 146 3.23 -5.64 2.79
C PHE A 146 3.71 -4.20 2.77
N VAL A 147 5.02 -4.00 2.81
CA VAL A 147 5.65 -2.67 2.78
C VAL A 147 6.81 -2.67 1.80
N GLY A 148 6.95 -1.62 0.97
CA GLY A 148 7.96 -1.63 -0.09
C GLY A 148 8.00 -0.40 -0.98
N GLY A 149 8.75 -0.53 -2.08
CA GLY A 149 8.94 0.51 -3.09
C GLY A 149 7.96 0.47 -4.27
N ILE A 150 7.35 -0.69 -4.50
CA ILE A 150 6.62 -0.97 -5.75
C ILE A 150 5.29 -0.19 -5.82
N ASN A 151 5.14 0.65 -6.85
CA ASN A 151 3.88 1.36 -7.14
C ASN A 151 2.88 0.50 -7.90
N ILE A 152 1.61 0.90 -7.96
CA ILE A 152 0.56 0.17 -8.69
C ILE A 152 0.45 0.76 -10.11
N THR A 153 1.47 0.51 -10.93
CA THR A 153 1.54 1.02 -12.32
C THR A 153 1.76 -0.14 -13.29
N ARG A 154 1.41 0.03 -14.58
CA ARG A 154 1.55 -1.04 -15.58
C ARG A 154 2.97 -1.61 -15.63
N GLY A 155 4.00 -0.75 -15.64
CA GLY A 155 5.39 -1.20 -15.69
C GLY A 155 5.94 -1.76 -14.38
N SER A 156 5.26 -1.49 -13.26
CA SER A 156 5.56 -2.11 -11.96
C SER A 156 5.03 -3.54 -11.86
N MET A 157 4.28 -4.06 -12.84
CA MET A 157 3.81 -5.46 -12.87
C MET A 157 4.85 -6.44 -13.46
N ALA A 158 6.11 -6.03 -13.49
CA ALA A 158 7.22 -6.75 -14.12
C ALA A 158 7.48 -8.13 -13.50
N SER A 159 7.77 -9.13 -14.35
CA SER A 159 8.27 -10.43 -13.92
C SER A 159 9.80 -10.41 -13.75
N ARG A 160 10.32 -11.43 -13.05
CA ARG A 160 11.75 -11.63 -12.80
C ARG A 160 12.61 -11.71 -14.06
N ASP A 161 12.02 -12.14 -15.16
CA ASP A 161 12.71 -12.28 -16.44
C ASP A 161 12.90 -10.92 -17.12
N HIS A 162 12.26 -9.85 -16.63
CA HIS A 162 12.27 -8.50 -17.17
C HIS A 162 12.10 -8.46 -18.70
N VAL A 163 11.22 -9.32 -19.21
CA VAL A 163 10.90 -9.38 -20.64
C VAL A 163 10.31 -8.06 -21.11
N GLN A 164 10.55 -7.71 -22.38
CA GLN A 164 9.96 -6.50 -22.94
C GLN A 164 8.42 -6.54 -22.75
N PRO A 165 7.83 -5.49 -22.15
CA PRO A 165 6.39 -5.45 -21.90
C PRO A 165 5.60 -5.51 -23.20
N ASP A 166 4.35 -5.97 -23.10
CA ASP A 166 3.44 -5.95 -24.24
C ASP A 166 3.32 -4.52 -24.80
N SER A 167 3.64 -4.37 -26.09
CA SER A 167 3.49 -3.11 -26.81
C SER A 167 2.09 -2.51 -26.75
N LEU A 168 1.06 -3.34 -26.52
CA LEU A 168 -0.32 -2.90 -26.31
C LEU A 168 -0.52 -2.09 -25.02
N LEU A 169 0.40 -2.18 -24.06
CA LEU A 169 0.39 -1.36 -22.86
C LEU A 169 0.82 0.10 -23.14
N GLY A 170 1.20 0.42 -24.38
CA GLY A 170 1.53 1.77 -24.82
C GLY A 170 2.98 2.18 -24.58
N PHE A 171 3.84 1.26 -24.14
CA PHE A 171 5.25 1.54 -23.92
C PHE A 171 6.05 1.49 -25.23
N ALA A 172 6.93 2.47 -25.42
CA ALA A 172 7.94 2.40 -26.45
C ALA A 172 9.03 1.35 -26.09
N PRO A 173 9.65 0.67 -27.08
CA PRO A 173 10.79 -0.20 -26.80
C PRO A 173 11.90 0.53 -26.03
N GLY A 174 12.30 -0.02 -24.87
CA GLY A 174 13.34 0.56 -24.02
C GLY A 174 12.89 1.73 -23.15
N GLU A 175 11.59 2.02 -23.07
CA GLU A 175 11.06 3.06 -22.20
C GLU A 175 11.33 2.75 -20.71
N ARG A 176 11.84 3.76 -19.98
CA ARG A 176 12.40 3.61 -18.63
C ARG A 176 11.47 2.95 -17.62
N TYR A 177 10.18 3.28 -17.67
CA TYR A 177 9.19 2.82 -16.69
C TYR A 177 8.31 1.69 -17.23
N SER A 178 8.72 1.07 -18.34
CA SER A 178 7.97 -0.04 -18.92
C SER A 178 8.21 -1.36 -18.17
N ASN A 179 9.37 -1.52 -17.53
CA ASN A 179 9.73 -2.72 -16.78
C ASN A 179 10.58 -2.36 -15.55
N ILE A 180 9.97 -2.40 -14.37
CA ILE A 180 10.56 -1.88 -13.13
C ILE A 180 11.02 -3.03 -12.23
N HIS A 181 12.31 -3.03 -11.88
CA HIS A 181 12.88 -3.86 -10.81
C HIS A 181 12.77 -3.13 -9.47
N ASP A 182 12.09 -3.73 -8.50
CA ASP A 182 11.87 -3.15 -7.18
C ASP A 182 11.41 -4.26 -6.18
N VAL A 183 11.24 -3.92 -4.90
CA VAL A 183 11.00 -4.88 -3.81
C VAL A 183 9.86 -4.42 -2.90
N HIS A 184 9.00 -5.38 -2.53
CA HIS A 184 8.16 -5.33 -1.33
C HIS A 184 8.65 -6.35 -0.31
N CYS A 185 8.26 -6.19 0.95
CA CYS A 185 8.42 -7.20 1.98
C CYS A 185 7.06 -7.61 2.50
N LEU A 186 6.79 -8.92 2.56
CA LEU A 186 5.74 -9.46 3.42
C LEU A 186 6.23 -9.44 4.86
N VAL A 187 5.37 -9.00 5.77
CA VAL A 187 5.65 -8.87 7.20
C VAL A 187 4.55 -9.54 8.00
N ARG A 188 4.94 -10.45 8.89
CA ARG A 188 4.10 -11.01 9.96
C ARG A 188 4.81 -10.93 11.30
N GLY A 189 4.05 -11.01 12.37
CA GLY A 189 4.53 -10.87 13.73
C GLY A 189 4.50 -9.43 14.26
N PRO A 190 5.22 -9.13 15.35
CA PRO A 190 5.06 -7.89 16.11
C PRO A 190 5.17 -6.58 15.31
N CYS A 191 5.94 -6.52 14.22
CA CYS A 191 6.06 -5.34 13.36
C CYS A 191 4.78 -4.96 12.61
N VAL A 192 3.83 -5.90 12.46
CA VAL A 192 2.52 -5.56 11.87
C VAL A 192 1.77 -4.53 12.74
N ALA A 193 2.01 -4.52 14.06
CA ALA A 193 1.47 -3.52 14.97
C ALA A 193 1.94 -2.09 14.63
N ASP A 194 3.19 -1.93 14.19
CA ASP A 194 3.75 -0.62 13.83
C ASP A 194 3.17 -0.13 12.49
N VAL A 195 2.98 -1.05 11.54
CA VAL A 195 2.33 -0.76 10.26
C VAL A 195 0.88 -0.32 10.48
N HIS A 196 0.17 -1.04 11.36
CA HIS A 196 -1.19 -0.69 11.80
C HIS A 196 -1.22 0.72 12.42
N ASP A 197 -0.36 1.01 13.38
CA ASP A 197 -0.33 2.31 14.06
C ASP A 197 -0.01 3.46 13.10
N ASN A 198 0.92 3.25 12.16
CA ASN A 198 1.18 4.22 11.09
C ASN A 198 -0.06 4.44 10.20
N PHE A 199 -0.76 3.38 9.82
CA PHE A 199 -1.97 3.50 9.00
C PHE A 199 -3.06 4.26 9.74
N VAL A 200 -3.39 3.88 10.98
CA VAL A 200 -4.41 4.56 11.80
C VAL A 200 -4.08 6.04 11.99
N MET A 201 -2.82 6.35 12.33
CA MET A 201 -2.36 7.73 12.49
C MET A 201 -2.58 8.55 11.21
N ARG A 202 -2.23 7.99 10.05
CA ARG A 202 -2.38 8.71 8.78
C ARG A 202 -3.81 8.77 8.28
N TRP A 203 -4.60 7.70 8.46
CA TRP A 203 -6.00 7.67 8.09
C TRP A 203 -6.79 8.74 8.86
N ASN A 204 -6.64 8.77 10.19
CA ASN A 204 -7.32 9.75 11.05
C ASN A 204 -6.78 11.17 10.85
N GLY A 205 -5.54 11.31 10.39
CA GLY A 205 -4.86 12.59 10.17
C GLY A 205 -4.76 13.04 8.72
N ALA A 206 -5.53 12.44 7.79
CA ALA A 206 -5.45 12.73 6.37
C ALA A 206 -5.81 14.21 6.10
N SER A 207 -4.92 14.95 5.44
CA SER A 207 -5.05 16.42 5.35
C SER A 207 -6.26 16.89 4.55
N GLU A 208 -6.72 16.09 3.58
CA GLU A 208 -7.79 16.51 2.67
C GLU A 208 -9.19 16.19 3.19
N LEU A 209 -9.33 15.60 4.39
CA LEU A 209 -10.61 15.08 4.87
C LEU A 209 -11.78 16.09 4.81
N ASP A 210 -11.50 17.35 5.10
CA ASP A 210 -12.50 18.44 5.12
C ASP A 210 -12.66 19.17 3.77
N GLN A 211 -11.94 18.74 2.74
CA GLN A 211 -11.94 19.34 1.41
C GLN A 211 -13.00 18.68 0.51
N THR A 212 -13.46 19.40 -0.51
CA THR A 212 -14.36 18.82 -1.52
C THR A 212 -13.65 17.68 -2.26
N HIS A 213 -14.26 16.50 -2.31
CA HIS A 213 -13.67 15.26 -2.87
C HIS A 213 -12.44 14.74 -2.12
N GLY A 214 -12.23 15.22 -0.89
CA GLY A 214 -11.11 14.79 -0.03
C GLY A 214 -11.35 13.45 0.68
N SER A 215 -12.55 12.90 0.59
CA SER A 215 -12.87 11.53 1.01
C SER A 215 -13.90 10.89 0.10
N TRP A 216 -13.96 9.56 0.09
CA TRP A 216 -15.03 8.81 -0.55
C TRP A 216 -15.59 7.76 0.40
N PRO A 217 -16.92 7.63 0.54
CA PRO A 217 -17.90 8.63 0.14
C PRO A 217 -17.69 9.94 0.91
N ASP A 218 -17.97 11.08 0.26
CA ASP A 218 -17.74 12.41 0.85
C ASP A 218 -18.42 12.53 2.22
N GLY A 219 -17.64 12.82 3.26
CA GLY A 219 -18.13 13.03 4.63
C GLY A 219 -18.67 11.79 5.34
N ALA A 220 -18.47 10.59 4.78
CA ALA A 220 -18.96 9.32 5.33
C ALA A 220 -17.82 8.31 5.55
N THR A 221 -16.67 8.80 6.02
CA THR A 221 -15.54 7.95 6.41
C THR A 221 -15.26 8.10 7.90
N ASP A 222 -15.30 6.99 8.64
CA ASP A 222 -15.07 6.99 10.09
C ASP A 222 -13.58 6.90 10.44
N ASP A 223 -13.22 7.49 11.57
CA ASP A 223 -11.91 7.30 12.17
C ASP A 223 -11.73 5.88 12.71
N LEU A 224 -10.48 5.42 12.69
CA LEU A 224 -10.07 4.15 13.26
C LEU A 224 -9.71 4.33 14.74
N ALA A 225 -10.12 3.37 15.57
CA ALA A 225 -9.66 3.30 16.94
C ALA A 225 -8.18 2.91 17.00
N SER A 226 -7.45 3.50 17.94
CA SER A 226 -6.10 3.04 18.27
C SER A 226 -6.16 1.65 18.92
N ARG A 227 -5.19 0.78 18.60
CA ARG A 227 -5.00 -0.49 19.31
C ARG A 227 -4.48 -0.24 20.73
N VAL A 228 -4.59 -1.26 21.59
CA VAL A 228 -3.88 -1.28 22.88
C VAL A 228 -2.38 -1.45 22.61
N VAL A 229 -1.55 -0.51 23.07
CA VAL A 229 -0.13 -0.41 22.67
C VAL A 229 0.68 -1.68 22.98
N ASP A 230 0.37 -2.33 24.10
CA ASP A 230 1.08 -3.54 24.56
C ASP A 230 0.55 -4.84 23.92
N GLU A 231 -0.56 -4.79 23.19
CA GLU A 231 -1.10 -5.94 22.46
C GLU A 231 -0.45 -6.03 21.08
N LEU A 232 0.43 -7.01 20.93
CA LEU A 232 1.17 -7.28 19.71
C LEU A 232 0.70 -8.58 19.07
N PRO A 233 0.74 -8.69 17.73
CA PRO A 233 0.63 -9.97 17.05
C PRO A 233 1.64 -10.99 17.61
N ALA A 234 1.24 -12.26 17.62
CA ALA A 234 2.12 -13.35 18.04
C ALA A 234 3.38 -13.40 17.17
N GLU A 235 4.46 -13.94 17.73
CA GLU A 235 5.70 -14.15 16.96
C GLU A 235 5.46 -15.17 15.83
N ASP A 236 5.98 -14.88 14.64
CA ASP A 236 5.83 -15.73 13.45
C ASP A 236 7.17 -15.97 12.72
N GLY A 237 8.29 -15.65 13.38
CA GLY A 237 9.61 -15.87 12.80
C GLY A 237 10.76 -15.46 13.73
N SER A 238 11.98 -15.51 13.21
CA SER A 238 13.20 -15.22 13.97
C SER A 238 13.81 -13.86 13.63
N THR A 239 13.17 -13.06 12.79
CA THR A 239 13.74 -11.80 12.30
C THR A 239 13.55 -10.68 13.32
N ILE A 240 14.65 -9.98 13.61
CA ILE A 240 14.62 -8.69 14.29
C ILE A 240 14.44 -7.60 13.22
N ALA A 241 13.39 -6.80 13.35
CA ALA A 241 13.02 -5.78 12.37
C ALA A 241 12.60 -4.48 13.07
N GLN A 242 12.63 -3.38 12.32
CA GLN A 242 12.12 -2.08 12.76
C GLN A 242 11.42 -1.42 11.58
N VAL A 243 10.16 -1.02 11.77
CA VAL A 243 9.44 -0.18 10.82
C VAL A 243 9.87 1.26 11.04
N GLN A 244 10.21 1.97 9.96
CA GLN A 244 10.57 3.38 10.02
C GLN A 244 9.55 4.22 9.26
N ARG A 245 9.12 5.30 9.91
CA ARG A 245 8.32 6.35 9.29
C ARG A 245 9.21 7.56 9.03
N SER A 246 9.54 7.81 7.77
CA SER A 246 10.20 9.04 7.37
C SER A 246 9.16 10.16 7.28
N VAL A 247 9.34 11.21 8.07
CA VAL A 247 8.61 12.47 7.96
C VAL A 247 9.63 13.50 7.49
N LEU A 248 9.39 14.12 6.34
CA LEU A 248 10.23 15.18 5.77
C LEU A 248 9.86 16.54 6.36
#